data_AF-A0A5N5PW06-F1
#
_entry.id   AF-A0A5N5PW06-F1
#
_cell.length_a   1.000
_cell.length_b   1.000
_cell.length_c   1.000
_cell.angle_alpha   90.00
_cell.angle_beta   90.00
_cell.angle_gamma   90.00
#
_symmetry.space_group_name_H-M   'P 1'
#
loop_
_entity.id
_entity.type
_entity.pdbx_description
1 polymer ?
#
loop_
_entity_poly.entity_id
_entity_poly.type
_entity_poly.pdbx_seq_one_letter_code
_entity_poly.pdbx_strand_id
1 'polypeptide(L)'
;MKGLIDPDRDCSVNITANTDIGGPGVIISFVVIAGFTIFFASFLALEVLQQWWHSVVKALKQWHATQRTDEEGLKPTSKHRYTLRRTRTFIGSVPGVTEQRRGRLSARGAGRQRSAGIEFRPRDVENLTPGQHRHHSPQLPSIRHIRDSLFDPVNASRRQLACSPRTRKIATLLRPLCDLQIATGLGMMVAGMGQWHTIDFYHEQLVNSYYALTLNSFWATRVSYMDVESREDTWVLFLRRATVLTSSILNIIWQFRIYYRETASGVWDDEVGPCFRYLDRSDPLFSTIFWTAGLSLFCFALATSLFEQTRWVNEWYFAATEWLSQVLWNWLQAALARDVPDSKHPSGTVRALRKVLTLLLKVVEVLTSALIVTVYFLVVQLLDVWSYGSGFYPLTWFAYFSFYTWNVLDIVSAVVLNHGLIEAEEWSWGFGQILPLVLILSVLFSAVDVFRASSGPDLDELTGNVESSAGPITTELLIRKVFVMRQIRARATSVPSSKGTSSDR
;
A
#
# COMPACT_ATOMS: atom_id res chain seq x y z
N MET A 1 -6.95 -40.14 11.43
CA MET A 1 -5.86 -39.64 12.31
C MET A 1 -5.42 -40.69 13.34
N LYS A 2 -5.28 -41.97 12.94
CA LYS A 2 -4.46 -42.98 13.63
C LYS A 2 -3.19 -43.07 12.79
N GLY A 3 -2.03 -42.69 13.33
CA GLY A 3 -0.78 -42.54 12.57
C GLY A 3 0.02 -41.26 12.86
N LEU A 4 -0.41 -40.46 13.85
CA LEU A 4 0.48 -39.48 14.46
C LEU A 4 1.31 -40.20 15.51
N ILE A 5 2.57 -40.46 15.14
CA ILE A 5 3.70 -40.78 16.00
C ILE A 5 3.57 -42.18 16.62
N ASP A 6 4.37 -43.13 16.13
CA ASP A 6 4.77 -44.26 16.96
C ASP A 6 5.76 -43.68 17.97
N PRO A 7 5.38 -43.47 19.25
CA PRO A 7 6.25 -42.80 20.22
C PRO A 7 7.51 -43.61 20.52
N ASP A 8 7.52 -44.90 20.16
CA ASP A 8 8.53 -45.88 20.56
C ASP A 8 9.69 -46.04 19.54
N ARG A 9 9.88 -45.09 18.63
CA ARG A 9 11.15 -45.05 17.87
C ARG A 9 12.20 -44.36 18.71
N ASP A 10 13.06 -45.16 19.34
CA ASP A 10 14.29 -44.74 20.00
C ASP A 10 15.22 -44.10 18.97
N CYS A 11 15.17 -42.77 18.87
CA CYS A 11 16.18 -42.02 18.13
C CYS A 11 17.48 -42.05 18.92
N SER A 12 18.57 -42.41 18.24
CA SER A 12 19.90 -42.46 18.85
C SER A 12 20.60 -41.10 18.88
N VAL A 13 19.99 -40.08 18.25
CA VAL A 13 20.56 -38.75 18.11
C VAL A 13 20.33 -37.92 19.37
N ASN A 14 21.42 -37.52 20.00
CA ASN A 14 21.41 -36.62 21.14
C ASN A 14 21.62 -35.15 20.69
N ILE A 15 20.82 -34.25 21.24
CA ILE A 15 20.91 -32.81 20.99
C ILE A 15 21.62 -32.14 22.18
N THR A 16 22.76 -31.50 21.90
CA THR A 16 23.46 -30.68 22.89
C THR A 16 22.66 -29.41 23.16
N ALA A 17 22.28 -29.15 24.42
CA ALA A 17 21.51 -27.97 24.78
C ALA A 17 22.23 -26.67 24.40
N ASN A 18 21.50 -25.71 23.81
CA ASN A 18 22.04 -24.39 23.47
C ASN A 18 21.10 -23.29 23.94
N THR A 19 21.33 -22.81 25.16
CA THR A 19 20.50 -21.79 25.82
C THR A 19 20.45 -20.46 25.08
N ASP A 20 21.42 -20.17 24.20
CA ASP A 20 21.46 -18.93 23.43
C ASP A 20 20.58 -18.99 22.16
N ILE A 21 20.13 -20.19 21.77
CA ILE A 21 19.23 -20.41 20.62
C ILE A 21 17.90 -20.99 21.10
N GLY A 22 17.90 -22.15 21.77
CA GLY A 22 16.69 -22.83 22.27
C GLY A 22 16.14 -22.28 23.58
N GLY A 23 16.80 -21.30 24.19
CA GLY A 23 16.41 -20.76 25.48
C GLY A 23 15.06 -20.05 25.50
N PRO A 24 14.28 -20.16 26.60
CA PRO A 24 12.93 -19.62 26.68
C PRO A 24 12.86 -18.11 26.50
N GLY A 25 13.83 -17.35 27.03
CA GLY A 25 13.83 -15.90 26.86
C GLY A 25 14.05 -15.46 25.40
N VAL A 26 14.85 -16.22 24.63
CA VAL A 26 15.02 -15.99 23.18
C VAL A 26 13.70 -16.25 22.47
N ILE A 27 13.10 -17.44 22.67
CA ILE A 27 11.81 -17.81 22.06
C ILE A 27 10.74 -16.75 22.34
N ILE A 28 10.54 -16.42 23.63
CA ILE A 28 9.54 -15.45 24.07
C ILE A 28 9.80 -14.10 23.41
N SER A 29 11.06 -13.66 23.34
CA SER A 29 11.36 -12.35 22.75
C SER A 29 10.96 -12.24 21.28
N PHE A 30 11.30 -13.22 20.45
CA PHE A 30 10.93 -13.22 19.03
C PHE A 30 9.42 -13.34 18.84
N VAL A 31 8.75 -14.23 19.58
CA VAL A 31 7.30 -14.43 19.48
C VAL A 31 6.53 -13.19 19.91
N VAL A 32 6.94 -12.55 21.02
CA VAL A 32 6.26 -11.37 21.58
C VAL A 32 6.48 -10.14 20.70
N ILE A 33 7.72 -9.87 20.27
CA ILE A 33 7.99 -8.69 19.43
C ILE A 33 7.28 -8.82 18.07
N ALA A 34 7.39 -9.97 17.39
CA ALA A 34 6.67 -10.21 16.14
C ALA A 34 5.14 -10.15 16.34
N GLY A 35 4.63 -10.69 17.45
CA GLY A 35 3.22 -10.62 17.81
C GLY A 35 2.72 -9.19 17.99
N PHE A 36 3.48 -8.34 18.70
CA PHE A 36 3.16 -6.92 18.83
C PHE A 36 3.19 -6.19 17.49
N THR A 37 4.17 -6.48 16.62
CA THR A 37 4.24 -5.89 15.28
C THR A 37 3.01 -6.23 14.44
N ILE A 38 2.59 -7.50 14.41
CA ILE A 38 1.39 -7.93 13.69
C ILE A 38 0.11 -7.34 14.32
N PHE A 39 0.05 -7.29 15.65
CA PHE A 39 -1.06 -6.68 16.37
C PHE A 39 -1.20 -5.18 16.04
N PHE A 40 -0.13 -4.41 16.07
CA PHE A 40 -0.18 -2.99 15.74
C PHE A 40 -0.48 -2.74 14.25
N ALA A 41 0.04 -3.58 13.35
CA ALA A 41 -0.30 -3.53 11.93
C ALA A 41 -1.79 -3.80 11.68
N SER A 42 -2.47 -4.55 12.56
CA SER A 42 -3.92 -4.83 12.42
C SER A 42 -4.78 -3.56 12.50
N PHE A 43 -4.36 -2.52 13.24
CA PHE A 43 -5.11 -1.27 13.33
C PHE A 43 -5.18 -0.56 11.97
N LEU A 44 -4.06 -0.53 11.25
CA LEU A 44 -4.01 -0.01 9.87
C LEU A 44 -4.90 -0.85 8.95
N ALA A 45 -4.83 -2.17 9.07
CA ALA A 45 -5.63 -3.08 8.25
C ALA A 45 -7.14 -2.90 8.49
N LEU A 46 -7.56 -2.82 9.76
CA LEU A 46 -8.95 -2.62 10.13
C LEU A 46 -9.49 -1.28 9.65
N GLU A 47 -8.70 -0.20 9.76
CA GLU A 47 -9.14 1.11 9.28
C GLU A 47 -9.29 1.14 7.76
N VAL A 48 -8.31 0.61 7.01
CA VAL A 48 -8.41 0.49 5.55
C VAL A 48 -9.61 -0.37 5.15
N LEU A 49 -9.84 -1.49 5.85
CA LEU A 49 -10.99 -2.37 5.62
C LEU A 49 -12.32 -1.65 5.89
N GLN A 50 -12.41 -0.86 6.96
CA GLN A 50 -13.60 -0.08 7.30
C GLN A 50 -13.89 1.00 6.25
N GLN A 51 -12.86 1.75 5.83
CA GLN A 51 -12.99 2.78 4.78
C GLN A 51 -13.44 2.16 3.45
N TRP A 52 -12.85 1.02 3.09
CA TRP A 52 -13.25 0.25 1.92
C TRP A 52 -14.70 -0.22 2.01
N TRP A 53 -15.10 -0.82 3.14
CA TRP A 53 -16.46 -1.31 3.37
C TRP A 53 -17.50 -0.18 3.24
N HIS A 54 -17.25 0.98 3.85
CA HIS A 54 -18.13 2.13 3.72
C HIS A 54 -18.25 2.62 2.27
N SER A 55 -17.16 2.62 1.52
CA SER A 55 -17.15 3.02 0.10
C SER A 55 -17.98 2.08 -0.76
N VAL A 56 -17.84 0.77 -0.56
CA VAL A 56 -18.63 -0.27 -1.25
C VAL A 56 -20.11 -0.15 -0.90
N VAL A 57 -20.46 -0.05 0.38
CA VAL A 57 -21.86 0.08 0.82
C VAL A 57 -22.50 1.34 0.25
N LYS A 58 -21.78 2.48 0.23
CA LYS A 58 -22.28 3.72 -0.37
C LYS A 58 -22.55 3.56 -1.86
N ALA A 59 -21.63 2.94 -2.59
CA ALA A 59 -21.78 2.74 -4.03
C ALA A 59 -22.93 1.78 -4.37
N LEU A 60 -23.10 0.69 -3.60
CA LEU A 60 -24.23 -0.23 -3.74
C LEU A 60 -25.57 0.47 -3.46
N LYS A 61 -25.65 1.30 -2.42
CA LYS A 61 -26.85 2.10 -2.13
C LYS A 61 -27.18 3.07 -3.26
N GLN A 62 -26.17 3.75 -3.82
CA GLN A 62 -26.38 4.66 -4.95
C GLN A 62 -26.85 3.91 -6.20
N TRP A 63 -26.25 2.76 -6.51
CA TRP A 63 -26.66 1.92 -7.63
C TRP A 63 -28.10 1.42 -7.47
N HIS A 64 -28.49 0.95 -6.28
CA HIS A 64 -29.85 0.53 -6.00
C HIS A 64 -30.85 1.70 -6.06
N ALA A 65 -30.46 2.90 -5.66
CA ALA A 65 -31.30 4.08 -5.78
C ALA A 65 -31.56 4.46 -7.26
N THR A 66 -30.54 4.37 -8.12
CA THR A 66 -30.69 4.60 -9.56
C THR A 66 -31.61 3.58 -10.24
N GLN A 67 -31.50 2.30 -9.89
CA GLN A 67 -32.41 1.25 -10.40
C GLN A 67 -33.87 1.55 -10.06
N ARG A 68 -34.14 2.03 -8.84
CA ARG A 68 -35.51 2.33 -8.40
C ARG A 68 -36.12 3.52 -9.15
N THR A 69 -35.33 4.56 -9.43
CA THR A 69 -35.82 5.73 -10.17
C THR A 69 -36.16 5.40 -11.62
N ASP A 70 -35.43 4.47 -12.24
CA ASP A 70 -35.71 4.04 -13.62
C ASP A 70 -37.01 3.23 -13.69
N GLU A 71 -37.29 2.36 -12.71
CA GLU A 71 -38.56 1.63 -12.62
C GLU A 71 -39.77 2.56 -12.37
N GLU A 72 -39.60 3.59 -11.55
CA GLU A 72 -40.66 4.56 -11.27
C GLU A 72 -40.93 5.51 -12.45
N GLY A 73 -39.90 5.89 -13.21
CA GLY A 73 -40.02 6.68 -14.44
C GLY A 73 -40.69 5.93 -15.60
N LEU A 74 -40.62 4.59 -15.60
CA LEU A 74 -41.29 3.72 -16.58
C LEU A 74 -42.75 3.41 -16.25
N LYS A 75 -43.26 3.78 -15.08
CA LYS A 75 -44.71 3.79 -14.85
C LYS A 75 -45.29 4.97 -15.62
N PRO A 76 -46.06 4.74 -16.70
CA PRO A 76 -46.69 5.83 -17.43
C PRO A 76 -47.65 6.52 -16.46
N THR A 77 -47.30 7.73 -16.02
CA THR A 77 -48.22 8.60 -15.30
C THR A 77 -49.32 9.00 -16.28
N SER A 78 -50.32 8.15 -16.46
CA SER A 78 -51.46 8.32 -17.37
C SER A 78 -52.43 9.44 -16.97
N LYS A 79 -52.00 10.38 -16.12
CA LYS A 79 -52.78 11.55 -15.70
C LYS A 79 -51.92 12.82 -15.65
N HIS A 80 -51.17 13.13 -16.69
CA HIS A 80 -50.87 14.54 -16.99
C HIS A 80 -52.04 15.15 -17.75
N ARG A 81 -53.05 15.56 -16.97
CA ARG A 81 -54.10 16.49 -17.39
C ARG A 81 -53.40 17.81 -17.70
N TYR A 82 -53.29 18.14 -18.98
CA TYR A 82 -52.85 19.46 -19.45
C TYR A 82 -53.78 20.53 -18.87
N THR A 83 -53.39 21.17 -17.77
CA THR A 83 -53.94 22.48 -17.41
C THR A 83 -53.20 23.52 -18.25
N LEU A 84 -53.80 23.85 -19.38
CA LEU A 84 -53.48 25.03 -20.19
C LEU A 84 -53.57 26.27 -19.29
N ARG A 85 -52.42 26.74 -18.81
CA ARG A 85 -52.33 28.00 -18.08
C ARG A 85 -52.40 29.12 -19.12
N ARG A 86 -53.62 29.60 -19.37
CA ARG A 86 -53.98 30.73 -20.22
C ARG A 86 -53.28 31.99 -19.69
N THR A 87 -52.19 32.40 -20.35
CA THR A 87 -51.59 33.73 -20.17
C THR A 87 -52.57 34.77 -20.70
N ARG A 88 -53.18 35.53 -19.78
CA ARG A 88 -53.95 36.74 -20.10
C ARG A 88 -52.95 37.85 -20.41
N THR A 89 -52.94 38.30 -21.65
CA THR A 89 -52.44 39.60 -22.07
C THR A 89 -53.23 40.69 -21.35
N PHE A 90 -52.53 41.54 -20.59
CA PHE A 90 -53.08 42.79 -20.06
C PHE A 90 -52.56 43.92 -20.93
N ILE A 91 -53.49 44.54 -21.68
CA ILE A 91 -53.32 45.83 -22.34
C ILE A 91 -53.60 46.88 -21.26
N GLY A 92 -52.60 47.71 -20.94
CA GLY A 92 -52.71 48.83 -20.02
C GLY A 92 -52.25 50.11 -20.72
N SER A 93 -53.19 51.03 -20.87
CA SER A 93 -53.11 52.33 -21.52
C SER A 93 -52.31 53.38 -20.75
N VAL A 94 -51.78 54.34 -21.51
CA VAL A 94 -51.12 55.62 -21.15
C VAL A 94 -52.10 56.55 -20.39
N PRO A 95 -51.63 57.43 -19.48
CA PRO A 95 -51.32 58.85 -19.78
C PRO A 95 -49.96 59.28 -19.16
N GLY A 96 -49.13 60.19 -19.70
CA GLY A 96 -49.37 61.55 -20.19
C GLY A 96 -48.92 62.57 -19.13
N VAL A 97 -48.23 63.67 -19.53
CA VAL A 97 -47.79 64.87 -18.75
C VAL A 97 -46.34 64.79 -18.16
N THR A 98 -45.38 65.72 -18.28
CA THR A 98 -45.15 67.02 -18.99
C THR A 98 -43.65 67.34 -18.98
N GLU A 99 -43.14 67.85 -20.11
CA GLU A 99 -42.35 69.08 -20.30
C GLU A 99 -41.53 69.69 -19.14
N GLN A 100 -40.19 69.76 -19.28
CA GLN A 100 -39.42 70.97 -18.91
C GLN A 100 -38.07 71.08 -19.67
N ARG A 101 -37.59 72.31 -19.76
CA ARG A 101 -36.88 72.97 -20.86
C ARG A 101 -35.42 73.30 -20.49
N ARG A 102 -34.55 73.32 -21.52
CA ARG A 102 -33.38 74.22 -21.76
C ARG A 102 -32.11 74.15 -20.89
N GLY A 103 -30.99 74.05 -21.61
CA GLY A 103 -29.69 74.64 -21.24
C GLY A 103 -28.57 74.37 -22.26
N ARG A 104 -28.26 75.36 -23.13
CA ARG A 104 -27.09 75.41 -24.03
C ARG A 104 -25.86 75.96 -23.30
N LEU A 105 -24.65 75.55 -23.73
CA LEU A 105 -23.40 76.33 -23.99
C LEU A 105 -22.21 75.35 -23.96
N SER A 106 -21.58 75.00 -25.09
CA SER A 106 -20.44 75.67 -25.77
C SER A 106 -19.18 75.85 -24.92
N ALA A 107 -18.10 75.12 -25.23
CA ALA A 107 -16.77 75.68 -25.54
C ALA A 107 -15.68 74.61 -25.82
N ARG A 108 -15.07 74.77 -26.99
CA ARG A 108 -13.67 74.48 -27.41
C ARG A 108 -12.67 73.95 -26.36
N GLY A 109 -11.91 72.93 -26.78
CA GLY A 109 -10.56 72.65 -26.29
C GLY A 109 -9.84 71.67 -27.21
N ALA A 110 -8.90 72.18 -28.00
CA ALA A 110 -8.13 71.45 -29.00
C ALA A 110 -7.09 70.50 -28.36
N GLY A 111 -6.82 69.37 -29.01
CA GLY A 111 -5.72 68.48 -28.64
C GLY A 111 -5.50 67.39 -29.69
N ARG A 112 -4.64 67.68 -30.67
CA ARG A 112 -4.05 66.72 -31.62
C ARG A 112 -3.43 65.53 -30.85
N GLN A 113 -3.72 64.31 -31.26
CA GLN A 113 -2.64 63.36 -31.59
C GLN A 113 -3.14 62.15 -32.41
N ARG A 114 -2.21 61.66 -33.22
CA ARG A 114 -2.35 60.78 -34.37
C ARG A 114 -2.39 59.29 -33.98
N SER A 115 -3.05 58.52 -34.85
CA SER A 115 -2.72 57.15 -35.26
C SER A 115 -2.99 56.01 -34.28
N ALA A 116 -4.00 55.19 -34.58
CA ALA A 116 -3.82 53.85 -35.15
C ALA A 116 -5.20 53.21 -35.32
N GLY A 117 -5.46 52.68 -36.52
CA GLY A 117 -6.76 52.10 -36.88
C GLY A 117 -7.07 50.85 -36.07
N ILE A 118 -8.30 50.80 -35.57
CA ILE A 118 -8.99 49.54 -35.23
C ILE A 118 -10.39 49.68 -35.83
N GLU A 119 -10.61 48.95 -36.92
CA GLU A 119 -11.87 48.81 -37.61
C GLU A 119 -12.84 48.04 -36.70
N PHE A 120 -13.84 48.75 -36.16
CA PHE A 120 -14.89 48.15 -35.33
C PHE A 120 -15.94 47.52 -36.24
N ARG A 121 -15.86 46.20 -36.43
CA ARG A 121 -16.92 45.40 -37.05
C ARG A 121 -18.13 45.35 -36.10
N PRO A 122 -19.35 45.69 -36.54
CA PRO A 122 -20.54 45.53 -35.71
C PRO A 122 -20.78 44.04 -35.44
N ARG A 123 -21.03 43.71 -34.17
CA ARG A 123 -21.46 42.39 -33.71
C ARG A 123 -22.81 42.07 -34.36
N ASP A 124 -22.81 41.06 -35.21
CA ASP A 124 -24.03 40.36 -35.61
C ASP A 124 -24.68 39.76 -34.37
N VAL A 125 -25.96 40.08 -34.19
CA VAL A 125 -26.83 39.53 -33.17
C VAL A 125 -27.11 38.08 -33.56
N GLU A 126 -26.38 37.13 -32.97
CA GLU A 126 -26.69 35.72 -33.09
C GLU A 126 -28.07 35.44 -32.48
N ASN A 127 -28.93 34.90 -33.33
CA ASN A 127 -30.25 34.40 -32.98
C ASN A 127 -30.14 33.35 -31.86
N LEU A 128 -30.60 33.72 -30.66
CA LEU A 128 -30.86 32.81 -29.55
C LEU A 128 -31.88 31.75 -30.00
N THR A 129 -31.38 30.58 -30.36
CA THR A 129 -32.20 29.38 -30.53
C THR A 129 -32.75 28.97 -29.15
N PRO A 130 -34.03 28.54 -29.06
CA PRO A 130 -34.61 28.16 -27.78
C PRO A 130 -33.80 27.01 -27.17
N GLY A 131 -33.35 27.22 -25.93
CA GLY A 131 -32.50 26.30 -25.18
C GLY A 131 -33.00 24.87 -25.25
N GLN A 132 -32.28 24.07 -26.04
CA GLN A 132 -32.39 22.63 -26.03
C GLN A 132 -31.85 22.18 -24.66
N HIS A 133 -32.75 22.00 -23.69
CA HIS A 133 -32.45 21.36 -22.42
C HIS A 133 -31.88 19.97 -22.72
N ARG A 134 -30.55 19.88 -22.82
CA ARG A 134 -29.86 18.60 -22.73
C ARG A 134 -30.23 18.05 -21.36
N HIS A 135 -31.12 17.07 -21.35
CA HIS A 135 -31.26 16.18 -20.22
C HIS A 135 -29.87 15.57 -19.99
N HIS A 136 -29.15 16.12 -19.02
CA HIS A 136 -28.01 15.44 -18.44
C HIS A 136 -28.60 14.24 -17.72
N SER A 137 -28.64 13.10 -18.43
CA SER A 137 -28.90 11.81 -17.82
C SER A 137 -27.98 11.71 -16.61
N PRO A 138 -28.50 11.41 -15.41
CA PRO A 138 -27.67 11.26 -14.22
C PRO A 138 -26.57 10.25 -14.57
N GLN A 139 -25.33 10.70 -14.62
CA GLN A 139 -24.21 9.80 -14.81
C GLN A 139 -24.27 8.85 -13.62
N LEU A 140 -24.54 7.57 -13.88
CA LEU A 140 -24.44 6.51 -12.89
C LEU A 140 -23.14 6.74 -12.11
N PRO A 141 -23.14 6.61 -10.77
CA PRO A 141 -21.91 6.72 -9.97
C PRO A 141 -20.87 5.84 -10.65
N SER A 142 -19.90 6.47 -11.31
CA SER A 142 -19.12 5.74 -12.30
C SER A 142 -18.36 4.67 -11.56
N ILE A 143 -18.37 3.44 -12.09
CA ILE A 143 -17.61 2.31 -11.56
C ILE A 143 -16.12 2.68 -11.35
N ARG A 144 -15.66 3.75 -12.02
CA ARG A 144 -14.40 4.48 -11.77
C ARG A 144 -14.17 4.86 -10.30
N HIS A 145 -15.17 5.33 -9.55
CA HIS A 145 -14.99 5.72 -8.15
C HIS A 145 -14.80 4.51 -7.23
N ILE A 146 -15.50 3.41 -7.51
CA ILE A 146 -15.31 2.12 -6.84
C ILE A 146 -13.89 1.59 -7.17
N ARG A 147 -13.48 1.65 -8.44
CA ARG A 147 -12.11 1.30 -8.90
C ARG A 147 -11.03 2.06 -8.15
N ASP A 148 -11.14 3.38 -8.10
CA ASP A 148 -10.15 4.24 -7.43
C ASP A 148 -10.11 3.98 -5.91
N SER A 149 -11.21 3.49 -5.32
CA SER A 149 -11.24 3.05 -3.92
C SER A 149 -10.66 1.65 -3.68
N LEU A 150 -10.79 0.72 -4.63
CA LEU A 150 -10.35 -0.67 -4.45
C LEU A 150 -8.89 -0.91 -4.85
N PHE A 151 -8.42 -0.27 -5.91
CA PHE A 151 -7.21 -0.71 -6.61
C PHE A 151 -6.19 0.39 -6.88
N ASP A 152 -6.33 1.59 -6.30
CA ASP A 152 -5.38 2.67 -6.55
C ASP A 152 -4.06 2.43 -5.80
N PRO A 153 -2.99 2.06 -6.52
CA PRO A 153 -1.71 1.65 -5.94
C PRO A 153 -0.96 2.76 -5.24
N VAL A 154 -0.95 3.90 -5.93
CA VAL A 154 -0.20 5.10 -5.58
C VAL A 154 -0.84 5.75 -4.36
N ASN A 155 -2.14 5.49 -4.15
CA ASN A 155 -2.84 5.93 -2.97
C ASN A 155 -2.67 5.01 -1.74
N ALA A 156 -2.02 3.84 -1.79
CA ALA A 156 -1.84 3.04 -0.57
C ALA A 156 -1.06 3.79 0.53
N SER A 157 0.05 4.44 0.16
CA SER A 157 0.81 5.32 1.06
C SER A 157 0.04 6.59 1.44
N ARG A 158 -0.72 7.19 0.49
CA ARG A 158 -1.62 8.32 0.81
C ARG A 158 -2.82 7.92 1.68
N ARG A 159 -3.25 6.67 1.65
CA ARG A 159 -4.33 6.15 2.50
C ARG A 159 -3.86 5.91 3.92
N GLN A 160 -2.57 5.60 4.14
CA GLN A 160 -1.98 5.66 5.47
C GLN A 160 -2.02 7.10 6.02
N LEU A 161 -1.81 8.11 5.17
CA LEU A 161 -2.06 9.52 5.56
C LEU A 161 -3.55 9.81 5.81
N ALA A 162 -4.46 9.13 5.11
CA ALA A 162 -5.90 9.23 5.35
C ALA A 162 -6.39 8.45 6.59
N CYS A 163 -5.52 7.69 7.26
CA CYS A 163 -5.87 7.05 8.52
C CYS A 163 -6.03 8.07 9.64
N SER A 164 -6.85 7.71 10.62
CA SER A 164 -7.12 8.51 11.80
C SER A 164 -5.81 8.87 12.52
N PRO A 165 -5.75 10.04 13.19
CA PRO A 165 -4.56 10.44 13.94
C PRO A 165 -4.09 9.38 14.94
N ARG A 166 -5.04 8.62 15.52
CA ARG A 166 -4.75 7.52 16.45
C ARG A 166 -4.02 6.37 15.74
N THR A 167 -4.52 5.92 14.60
CA THR A 167 -3.88 4.84 13.84
C THR A 167 -2.51 5.25 13.33
N ARG A 168 -2.33 6.51 12.93
CA ARG A 168 -1.03 7.04 12.55
C ARG A 168 -0.02 6.96 13.71
N LYS A 169 -0.43 7.33 14.94
CA LYS A 169 0.41 7.17 16.14
C LYS A 169 0.77 5.70 16.39
N ILE A 170 -0.19 4.78 16.27
CA ILE A 170 0.09 3.35 16.41
C ILE A 170 1.09 2.89 15.34
N ALA A 171 0.94 3.35 14.10
CA ALA A 171 1.84 3.03 13.00
C ALA A 171 3.27 3.55 13.25
N THR A 172 3.45 4.66 13.96
CA THR A 172 4.80 5.14 14.32
C THR A 172 5.54 4.20 15.29
N LEU A 173 4.81 3.41 16.10
CA LEU A 173 5.40 2.40 17.00
C LEU A 173 5.96 1.18 16.28
N LEU A 174 5.47 0.92 15.07
CA LEU A 174 5.96 -0.19 14.26
C LEU A 174 7.45 -0.02 13.93
N ARG A 175 7.95 1.22 13.80
CA ARG A 175 9.33 1.49 13.41
C ARG A 175 10.35 1.05 14.47
N PRO A 176 10.28 1.50 15.74
CA PRO A 176 11.16 0.99 16.79
C PRO A 176 11.08 -0.53 16.99
N LEU A 177 9.86 -1.10 16.86
CA LEU A 177 9.67 -2.55 16.92
C LEU A 177 10.42 -3.28 15.83
N CYS A 178 10.34 -2.77 14.60
CA CYS A 178 11.09 -3.32 13.48
C CYS A 178 12.59 -3.17 13.69
N ASP A 179 13.08 -2.00 14.12
CA ASP A 179 14.51 -1.79 14.39
C ASP A 179 15.06 -2.76 15.43
N LEU A 180 14.30 -2.98 16.51
CA LEU A 180 14.63 -3.96 17.53
C LEU A 180 14.69 -5.38 16.93
N GLN A 181 13.69 -5.75 16.14
CA GLN A 181 13.62 -7.07 15.50
C GLN A 181 14.72 -7.28 14.44
N ILE A 182 15.10 -6.22 13.71
CA ILE A 182 16.23 -6.25 12.77
C ILE A 182 17.52 -6.57 13.54
N ALA A 183 17.76 -5.88 14.65
CA ALA A 183 18.97 -6.06 15.44
C ALA A 183 19.03 -7.47 16.06
N THR A 184 17.94 -7.94 16.67
CA THR A 184 17.90 -9.29 17.29
C THR A 184 17.95 -10.39 16.24
N GLY A 185 17.21 -10.26 15.13
CA GLY A 185 17.22 -11.24 14.05
C GLY A 185 18.56 -11.32 13.31
N LEU A 186 19.22 -10.18 13.05
CA LEU A 186 20.58 -10.18 12.51
C LEU A 186 21.56 -10.82 13.49
N GLY A 187 21.46 -10.49 14.79
CA GLY A 187 22.27 -11.10 15.83
C GLY A 187 22.12 -12.62 15.86
N MET A 188 20.88 -13.11 15.76
CA MET A 188 20.57 -14.54 15.70
C MET A 188 21.17 -15.21 14.45
N MET A 189 21.05 -14.59 13.28
CA MET A 189 21.68 -15.10 12.06
C MET A 189 23.20 -15.14 12.18
N VAL A 190 23.83 -14.09 12.74
CA VAL A 190 25.29 -14.06 12.95
C VAL A 190 25.72 -15.12 13.96
N ALA A 191 24.95 -15.34 15.04
CA ALA A 191 25.23 -16.37 16.03
C ALA A 191 25.13 -17.78 15.42
N GLY A 192 24.09 -18.05 14.63
CA GLY A 192 23.94 -19.31 13.88
C GLY A 192 25.09 -19.52 12.90
N MET A 193 25.43 -18.49 12.11
CA MET A 193 26.57 -18.51 11.18
C MET A 193 27.91 -18.70 11.90
N GLY A 194 28.09 -18.13 13.09
CA GLY A 194 29.29 -18.33 13.91
C GLY A 194 29.46 -19.78 14.35
N GLN A 195 28.34 -20.51 14.52
CA GLN A 195 28.31 -21.92 14.86
C GLN A 195 28.13 -22.82 13.63
N TRP A 196 28.46 -22.34 12.43
CA TRP A 196 28.21 -23.02 11.16
C TRP A 196 28.66 -24.50 11.15
N HIS A 197 29.78 -24.85 11.76
CA HIS A 197 30.27 -26.23 11.73
C HIS A 197 29.79 -27.10 12.89
N THR A 198 29.26 -26.50 13.96
CA THR A 198 28.99 -27.18 15.23
C THR A 198 27.52 -27.20 15.60
N ILE A 199 26.69 -26.37 14.97
CA ILE A 199 25.26 -26.29 15.24
C ILE A 199 24.54 -27.58 14.78
N ASP A 200 23.78 -28.18 15.69
CA ASP A 200 22.85 -29.25 15.35
C ASP A 200 21.65 -28.71 14.54
N PHE A 201 20.93 -29.61 13.90
CA PHE A 201 19.84 -29.23 12.99
C PHE A 201 18.62 -28.70 13.72
N TYR A 202 18.37 -29.13 14.95
CA TYR A 202 17.29 -28.58 15.77
C TYR A 202 17.51 -27.09 16.01
N HIS A 203 18.69 -26.69 16.46
CA HIS A 203 19.03 -25.27 16.61
C HIS A 203 19.10 -24.53 15.28
N GLU A 204 19.53 -25.19 14.21
CA GLU A 204 19.56 -24.60 12.86
C GLU A 204 18.16 -24.21 12.36
N GLN A 205 17.18 -25.09 12.59
CA GLN A 205 15.77 -24.83 12.28
C GLN A 205 15.19 -23.73 13.16
N LEU A 206 15.49 -23.72 14.46
CA LEU A 206 15.07 -22.64 15.35
C LEU A 206 15.60 -21.27 14.90
N VAL A 207 16.87 -21.17 14.50
CA VAL A 207 17.45 -19.94 13.93
C VAL A 207 16.65 -19.48 12.71
N ASN A 208 16.31 -20.39 11.79
CA ASN A 208 15.51 -20.08 10.61
C ASN A 208 14.09 -19.62 10.98
N SER A 209 13.43 -20.29 11.93
CA SER A 209 12.08 -19.91 12.38
C SER A 209 12.07 -18.56 13.12
N TYR A 210 13.08 -18.24 13.93
CA TYR A 210 13.24 -16.92 14.54
C TYR A 210 13.45 -15.83 13.49
N TYR A 211 14.23 -16.12 12.45
CA TYR A 211 14.39 -15.20 11.34
C TYR A 211 13.08 -15.04 10.54
N ALA A 212 12.30 -16.10 10.37
CA ALA A 212 10.99 -16.03 9.73
C ALA A 212 9.99 -15.16 10.54
N LEU A 213 10.04 -15.19 11.87
CA LEU A 213 9.32 -14.22 12.72
C LEU A 213 9.84 -12.79 12.54
N THR A 214 11.13 -12.62 12.31
CA THR A 214 11.74 -11.32 12.02
C THR A 214 11.28 -10.75 10.69
N LEU A 215 11.17 -11.57 9.65
CA LEU A 215 10.65 -11.19 8.34
C LEU A 215 9.23 -10.61 8.42
N ASN A 216 8.37 -11.17 9.27
CA ASN A 216 7.03 -10.62 9.50
C ASN A 216 7.08 -9.16 9.96
N SER A 217 8.05 -8.80 10.79
CA SER A 217 8.21 -7.41 11.23
C SER A 217 8.71 -6.50 10.09
N PHE A 218 9.60 -7.01 9.24
CA PHE A 218 10.06 -6.27 8.06
C PHE A 218 8.88 -5.99 7.14
N TRP A 219 8.13 -7.03 6.78
CA TRP A 219 6.99 -6.92 5.89
C TRP A 219 5.86 -6.04 6.41
N ALA A 220 5.55 -6.11 7.71
CA ALA A 220 4.56 -5.24 8.34
C ALA A 220 4.95 -3.76 8.30
N THR A 221 6.26 -3.47 8.33
CA THR A 221 6.80 -2.10 8.40
C THR A 221 7.41 -1.61 7.09
N ARG A 222 7.35 -2.41 6.03
CA ARG A 222 8.01 -2.14 4.75
C ARG A 222 7.71 -0.75 4.19
N VAL A 223 6.50 -0.25 4.36
CA VAL A 223 6.12 1.09 3.87
C VAL A 223 7.00 2.18 4.50
N SER A 224 7.43 2.01 5.75
CA SER A 224 8.27 3.00 6.43
C SER A 224 9.70 3.08 5.89
N TYR A 225 10.22 2.03 5.27
CA TYR A 225 11.60 2.04 4.76
C TYR A 225 11.71 1.80 3.26
N MET A 226 10.67 1.32 2.58
CA MET A 226 10.61 1.24 1.12
C MET A 226 10.04 2.52 0.49
N ASP A 227 9.50 3.44 1.30
CA ASP A 227 9.08 4.74 0.79
C ASP A 227 10.29 5.52 0.27
N VAL A 228 10.32 5.67 -1.04
CA VAL A 228 11.43 6.33 -1.73
C VAL A 228 11.24 7.86 -1.71
N GLU A 229 10.04 8.35 -1.43
CA GLU A 229 9.74 9.80 -1.32
C GLU A 229 9.95 10.35 0.10
N SER A 230 10.24 9.48 1.07
CA SER A 230 10.47 9.88 2.46
C SER A 230 11.59 10.92 2.57
N ARG A 231 11.29 12.03 3.27
CA ARG A 231 12.23 13.10 3.61
C ARG A 231 13.05 12.82 4.88
N GLU A 232 12.95 11.62 5.44
CA GLU A 232 13.70 11.23 6.63
C GLU A 232 15.21 11.31 6.40
N ASP A 233 15.95 11.43 7.52
CA ASP A 233 17.42 11.45 7.53
C ASP A 233 17.95 10.29 6.67
N THR A 234 18.50 10.64 5.51
CA THR A 234 18.84 9.71 4.43
C THR A 234 19.75 8.59 4.92
N TRP A 235 20.56 8.85 5.94
CA TRP A 235 21.49 7.89 6.52
C TRP A 235 20.82 6.81 7.38
N VAL A 236 19.83 7.16 8.22
CA VAL A 236 19.13 6.18 9.07
C VAL A 236 18.34 5.22 8.20
N LEU A 237 17.67 5.76 7.18
CA LEU A 237 16.93 4.98 6.19
C LEU A 237 17.86 4.06 5.39
N PHE A 238 19.01 4.57 4.95
CA PHE A 238 20.05 3.78 4.29
C PHE A 238 20.54 2.63 5.17
N LEU A 239 20.88 2.92 6.44
CA LEU A 239 21.34 1.91 7.38
C LEU A 239 20.29 0.82 7.58
N ARG A 240 19.02 1.18 7.80
CA ARG A 240 17.92 0.21 7.94
C ARG A 240 17.80 -0.67 6.70
N ARG A 241 17.77 -0.09 5.50
CA ARG A 241 17.71 -0.85 4.23
C ARG A 241 18.90 -1.79 4.08
N ALA A 242 20.10 -1.31 4.36
CA ALA A 242 21.33 -2.09 4.27
C ALA A 242 21.31 -3.27 5.27
N THR A 243 20.94 -3.04 6.52
CA THR A 243 20.88 -4.08 7.55
C THR A 243 19.84 -5.15 7.21
N VAL A 244 18.64 -4.76 6.77
CA VAL A 244 17.59 -5.70 6.33
C VAL A 244 18.04 -6.49 5.10
N LEU A 245 18.71 -5.84 4.14
CA LEU A 245 19.23 -6.50 2.95
C LEU A 245 20.30 -7.54 3.33
N THR A 246 21.27 -7.15 4.16
CA THR A 246 22.33 -8.05 4.63
C THR A 246 21.76 -9.23 5.40
N SER A 247 20.82 -9.00 6.33
CA SER A 247 20.21 -10.08 7.08
C SER A 247 19.43 -11.04 6.17
N SER A 248 18.76 -10.51 5.14
CA SER A 248 18.00 -11.32 4.19
C SER A 248 18.90 -12.17 3.30
N ILE A 249 20.05 -11.65 2.88
CA ILE A 249 21.07 -12.42 2.15
C ILE A 249 21.62 -13.54 3.04
N LEU A 250 21.94 -13.26 4.30
CA LEU A 250 22.40 -14.28 5.24
C LEU A 250 21.36 -15.40 5.42
N ASN A 251 20.09 -15.05 5.49
CA ASN A 251 19.03 -16.04 5.61
C ASN A 251 18.83 -16.88 4.34
N ILE A 252 18.98 -16.30 3.14
CA ILE A 252 18.98 -17.08 1.89
C ILE A 252 20.10 -18.14 1.93
N ILE A 253 21.31 -17.75 2.33
CA ILE A 253 22.45 -18.68 2.48
C ILE A 253 22.11 -19.78 3.50
N TRP A 254 21.49 -19.41 4.63
CA TRP A 254 21.08 -20.34 5.67
C TRP A 254 20.01 -21.34 5.21
N GLN A 255 19.01 -20.90 4.43
CA GLN A 255 17.98 -21.80 3.89
C GLN A 255 18.56 -22.82 2.91
N PHE A 256 19.49 -22.41 2.04
CA PHE A 256 20.18 -23.36 1.15
C PHE A 256 20.99 -24.41 1.93
N ARG A 257 21.60 -24.01 3.04
CA ARG A 257 22.32 -24.91 3.94
C ARG A 257 21.38 -25.92 4.59
N ILE A 258 20.27 -25.45 5.16
CA ILE A 258 19.24 -26.32 5.75
C ILE A 258 18.79 -27.36 4.71
N TYR A 259 18.43 -26.90 3.52
CA TYR A 259 18.01 -27.75 2.42
C TYR A 259 19.05 -28.80 2.04
N TYR A 260 20.33 -28.40 1.95
CA TYR A 260 21.42 -29.34 1.67
C TYR A 260 21.60 -30.38 2.79
N ARG A 261 21.52 -29.97 4.06
CA ARG A 261 21.65 -30.90 5.18
C ARG A 261 20.49 -31.89 5.23
N GLU A 262 19.27 -31.40 5.01
CA GLU A 262 18.04 -32.20 5.01
C GLU A 262 18.00 -33.17 3.84
N THR A 263 18.34 -32.73 2.62
CA THR A 263 18.13 -33.54 1.41
C THR A 263 19.37 -34.35 0.99
N ALA A 264 20.56 -33.76 1.11
CA ALA A 264 21.77 -34.33 0.51
C ALA A 264 22.62 -35.11 1.50
N SER A 265 22.68 -34.68 2.76
CA SER A 265 23.55 -35.33 3.73
C SER A 265 22.89 -36.49 4.48
N GLY A 266 21.56 -36.51 4.61
CA GLY A 266 20.84 -37.53 5.37
C GLY A 266 21.32 -37.66 6.83
N VAL A 267 22.05 -36.65 7.34
CA VAL A 267 22.77 -36.71 8.64
C VAL A 267 21.81 -36.80 9.83
N TRP A 268 20.52 -36.59 9.59
CA TRP A 268 19.45 -36.58 10.60
C TRP A 268 18.44 -37.71 10.42
N ASP A 269 18.63 -38.56 9.42
CA ASP A 269 17.88 -39.79 9.26
C ASP A 269 18.64 -40.91 9.98
N ASP A 270 18.02 -41.50 11.01
CA ASP A 270 18.44 -42.81 11.49
C ASP A 270 18.10 -43.86 10.42
N GLU A 271 18.60 -45.11 10.56
CA GLU A 271 18.31 -46.21 9.62
C GLU A 271 16.80 -46.47 9.40
N VAL A 272 15.94 -45.96 10.29
CA VAL A 272 14.49 -46.14 10.31
C VAL A 272 13.72 -44.86 9.90
N GLY A 273 14.39 -43.71 9.73
CA GLY A 273 13.80 -42.44 9.27
C GLY A 273 14.26 -41.20 10.06
N PRO A 274 13.67 -40.02 9.78
CA PRO A 274 14.12 -38.74 10.35
C PRO A 274 13.92 -38.70 11.87
N CYS A 275 15.00 -38.36 12.58
CA CYS A 275 14.97 -38.23 14.04
C CYS A 275 14.47 -36.90 14.54
N PHE A 276 14.66 -35.84 13.76
CA PHE A 276 14.10 -34.53 14.04
C PHE A 276 12.59 -34.55 13.80
N ARG A 277 11.81 -34.24 14.84
CA ARG A 277 10.35 -34.24 14.78
C ARG A 277 9.83 -32.81 14.62
N TYR A 278 9.10 -32.55 13.55
CA TYR A 278 8.41 -31.28 13.31
C TYR A 278 7.02 -31.53 12.71
N LEU A 279 6.08 -30.61 12.95
CA LEU A 279 4.68 -30.76 12.50
C LEU A 279 4.52 -30.45 11.01
N ASP A 280 5.36 -29.59 10.46
CA ASP A 280 5.35 -29.32 9.04
C ASP A 280 5.81 -30.58 8.29
N ARG A 281 5.03 -31.01 7.30
CA ARG A 281 5.38 -32.12 6.40
C ARG A 281 5.32 -31.64 4.96
N SER A 282 5.44 -30.33 4.75
CA SER A 282 5.60 -29.76 3.43
C SER A 282 6.81 -30.39 2.75
N ASP A 283 6.72 -30.54 1.42
CA ASP A 283 7.86 -30.99 0.64
C ASP A 283 9.03 -30.01 0.89
N PRO A 284 10.20 -30.49 1.39
CA PRO A 284 11.32 -29.63 1.74
C PRO A 284 11.78 -28.75 0.58
N LEU A 285 11.69 -29.27 -0.65
CA LEU A 285 12.02 -28.55 -1.86
C LEU A 285 11.03 -27.40 -2.09
N PHE A 286 9.73 -27.67 -1.98
CA PHE A 286 8.71 -26.64 -2.20
C PHE A 286 8.79 -25.55 -1.14
N SER A 287 8.91 -25.92 0.14
CA SER A 287 9.01 -24.96 1.24
C SER A 287 10.25 -24.08 1.08
N THR A 288 11.42 -24.68 0.88
CA THR A 288 12.68 -23.93 0.69
C THR A 288 12.61 -22.99 -0.50
N ILE A 289 12.17 -23.49 -1.67
CA ILE A 289 12.10 -22.68 -2.90
C ILE A 289 11.10 -21.54 -2.74
N PHE A 290 9.94 -21.79 -2.15
CA PHE A 290 8.91 -20.77 -1.96
C PHE A 290 9.42 -19.60 -1.10
N TRP A 291 9.99 -19.89 0.07
CA TRP A 291 10.55 -18.88 0.96
C TRP A 291 11.78 -18.19 0.37
N THR A 292 12.69 -18.94 -0.26
CA THR A 292 13.90 -18.40 -0.88
C THR A 292 13.58 -17.51 -2.08
N ALA A 293 12.63 -17.90 -2.93
CA ALA A 293 12.22 -17.10 -4.10
C ALA A 293 11.55 -15.79 -3.65
N GLY A 294 10.64 -15.87 -2.68
CA GLY A 294 10.00 -14.71 -2.08
C GLY A 294 10.99 -13.75 -1.42
N LEU A 295 11.93 -14.28 -0.64
CA LEU A 295 12.99 -13.50 -0.01
C LEU A 295 13.97 -12.91 -1.03
N SER A 296 14.26 -13.62 -2.13
CA SER A 296 15.09 -13.12 -3.22
C SER A 296 14.44 -11.93 -3.93
N LEU A 297 13.13 -12.00 -4.17
CA LEU A 297 12.35 -10.87 -4.68
C LEU A 297 12.40 -9.68 -3.72
N PHE A 298 12.31 -9.94 -2.41
CA PHE A 298 12.43 -8.91 -1.37
C PHE A 298 13.84 -8.28 -1.31
N CYS A 299 14.89 -9.08 -1.46
CA CYS A 299 16.27 -8.60 -1.54
C CYS A 299 16.50 -7.75 -2.79
N PHE A 300 16.03 -8.21 -3.95
CA PHE A 300 16.10 -7.45 -5.20
C PHE A 300 15.40 -6.10 -5.03
N ALA A 301 14.24 -6.11 -4.37
CA ALA A 301 13.52 -4.90 -4.04
C ALA A 301 14.34 -3.95 -3.16
N LEU A 302 14.83 -4.43 -2.03
CA LEU A 302 15.65 -3.61 -1.15
C LEU A 302 16.88 -3.04 -1.86
N ALA A 303 17.56 -3.85 -2.66
CA ALA A 303 18.73 -3.44 -3.42
C ALA A 303 18.41 -2.31 -4.42
N THR A 304 17.29 -2.38 -5.15
CA THR A 304 16.89 -1.31 -6.08
C THR A 304 16.49 -0.03 -5.34
N SER A 305 15.99 -0.15 -4.10
CA SER A 305 15.65 1.00 -3.25
C SER A 305 16.85 1.62 -2.51
N LEU A 306 17.99 0.93 -2.46
CA LEU A 306 19.14 1.35 -1.65
C LEU A 306 19.85 2.58 -2.24
N PHE A 307 19.93 2.67 -3.56
CA PHE A 307 20.59 3.76 -4.28
C PHE A 307 19.59 4.55 -5.13
N GLU A 308 19.77 5.88 -5.19
CA GLU A 308 18.96 6.75 -6.06
C GLU A 308 19.06 6.34 -7.54
N GLN A 309 20.22 5.84 -7.97
CA GLN A 309 20.48 5.43 -9.35
C GLN A 309 19.69 4.18 -9.77
N THR A 310 19.28 3.33 -8.83
CA THR A 310 18.51 2.10 -9.11
C THR A 310 17.01 2.27 -8.87
N ARG A 311 16.61 3.41 -8.30
CA ARG A 311 15.22 3.74 -7.96
C ARG A 311 14.27 3.69 -9.15
N TRP A 312 14.75 4.05 -10.35
CA TRP A 312 13.93 4.07 -11.56
C TRP A 312 13.31 2.69 -11.86
N VAL A 313 13.94 1.59 -11.42
CA VAL A 313 13.40 0.22 -11.59
C VAL A 313 12.08 0.07 -10.83
N ASN A 314 11.99 0.63 -9.62
CA ASN A 314 10.80 0.57 -8.79
C ASN A 314 9.70 1.48 -9.35
N GLU A 315 10.07 2.69 -9.77
CA GLU A 315 9.14 3.62 -10.40
C GLU A 315 8.56 3.05 -11.69
N TRP A 316 9.41 2.42 -12.52
CA TRP A 316 8.97 1.72 -13.71
C TRP A 316 8.03 0.56 -13.38
N TYR A 317 8.35 -0.25 -12.36
CA TYR A 317 7.50 -1.35 -11.91
C TYR A 317 6.11 -0.87 -11.46
N PHE A 318 6.05 0.18 -10.64
CA PHE A 318 4.77 0.75 -10.19
C PHE A 318 3.98 1.36 -11.35
N ALA A 319 4.64 2.07 -12.26
CA ALA A 319 3.99 2.61 -13.46
C ALA A 319 3.45 1.49 -14.37
N ALA A 320 4.21 0.41 -14.56
CA ALA A 320 3.80 -0.73 -15.38
C ALA A 320 2.61 -1.49 -14.77
N THR A 321 2.64 -1.73 -13.45
CA THR A 321 1.53 -2.39 -12.74
C THR A 321 0.28 -1.53 -12.72
N GLU A 322 0.40 -0.22 -12.51
CA GLU A 322 -0.73 0.71 -12.60
C GLU A 322 -1.33 0.74 -14.01
N TRP A 323 -0.48 0.89 -15.04
CA TRP A 323 -0.92 0.88 -16.43
C TRP A 323 -1.66 -0.42 -16.79
N LEU A 324 -1.09 -1.58 -16.43
CA LEU A 324 -1.71 -2.88 -16.71
C LEU A 324 -3.03 -3.06 -15.96
N SER A 325 -3.10 -2.63 -14.69
CA SER A 325 -4.34 -2.60 -13.91
C SER A 325 -5.43 -1.78 -14.61
N GLN A 326 -5.08 -0.59 -15.12
CA GLN A 326 -6.00 0.27 -15.85
C GLN A 326 -6.47 -0.38 -17.16
N VAL A 327 -5.56 -1.00 -17.93
CA VAL A 327 -5.88 -1.70 -19.18
C VAL A 327 -6.85 -2.85 -18.94
N LEU A 328 -6.53 -3.75 -18.00
CA LEU A 328 -7.36 -4.91 -17.70
C LEU A 328 -8.74 -4.50 -17.18
N TRP A 329 -8.81 -3.45 -16.36
CA TRP A 329 -10.08 -2.93 -15.87
C TRP A 329 -10.91 -2.30 -16.99
N ASN A 330 -10.30 -1.47 -17.84
CA ASN A 330 -11.01 -0.88 -18.98
C ASN A 330 -11.55 -1.96 -19.92
N TRP A 331 -10.81 -3.06 -20.09
CA TRP A 331 -11.26 -4.21 -20.86
C TRP A 331 -12.48 -4.90 -20.22
N LEU A 332 -12.45 -5.15 -18.91
CA LEU A 332 -13.61 -5.67 -18.18
C LEU A 332 -14.82 -4.73 -18.26
N GLN A 333 -14.61 -3.42 -18.13
CA GLN A 333 -15.68 -2.42 -18.28
C GLN A 333 -16.26 -2.42 -19.69
N ALA A 334 -15.42 -2.53 -20.72
CA ALA A 334 -15.87 -2.63 -22.10
C ALA A 334 -16.71 -3.90 -22.33
N ALA A 335 -16.32 -5.03 -21.75
CA ALA A 335 -17.10 -6.28 -21.82
C ALA A 335 -18.48 -6.15 -21.13
N LEU A 336 -18.53 -5.50 -19.97
CA LEU A 336 -19.78 -5.24 -19.23
C LEU A 336 -20.71 -4.27 -19.99
N ALA A 337 -20.15 -3.17 -20.49
CA ALA A 337 -20.88 -2.08 -21.15
C ALA A 337 -21.29 -2.38 -22.60
N ARG A 338 -20.80 -3.46 -23.21
CA ARG A 338 -21.18 -3.83 -24.58
C ARG A 338 -22.65 -4.23 -24.61
N ASP A 339 -23.51 -3.31 -25.04
CA ASP A 339 -24.95 -3.57 -25.21
C ASP A 339 -25.19 -4.68 -26.21
N VAL A 340 -26.16 -5.55 -25.92
CA VAL A 340 -26.63 -6.53 -26.91
C VAL A 340 -27.34 -5.72 -28.00
N PRO A 341 -26.89 -5.77 -29.26
CA PRO A 341 -27.48 -4.94 -30.32
C PRO A 341 -28.99 -5.16 -30.38
N ASP A 342 -29.72 -4.09 -30.14
CA ASP A 342 -31.18 -4.15 -30.05
C ASP A 342 -31.75 -4.27 -31.46
N SER A 343 -31.86 -5.50 -31.94
CA SER A 343 -32.26 -5.80 -33.31
C SER A 343 -33.75 -5.44 -33.53
N LYS A 344 -34.01 -4.24 -34.05
CA LYS A 344 -35.33 -3.80 -34.51
C LYS A 344 -35.66 -4.53 -35.85
N HIS A 345 -36.63 -5.46 -35.84
CA HIS A 345 -37.23 -6.24 -36.98
C HIS A 345 -36.39 -7.35 -37.69
N PRO A 346 -36.93 -8.53 -38.13
CA PRO A 346 -38.26 -9.16 -37.99
C PRO A 346 -38.23 -10.53 -37.23
N SER A 347 -39.41 -11.16 -37.07
CA SER A 347 -39.74 -12.35 -36.26
C SER A 347 -39.28 -13.70 -36.85
N GLY A 348 -38.60 -14.55 -36.06
CA GLY A 348 -38.29 -15.95 -36.43
C GLY A 348 -37.41 -16.69 -35.41
N THR A 349 -37.47 -18.03 -35.38
CA THR A 349 -36.68 -18.94 -34.51
C THR A 349 -35.17 -18.73 -34.63
N VAL A 350 -34.67 -18.41 -35.82
CA VAL A 350 -33.25 -18.11 -36.08
C VAL A 350 -32.77 -16.89 -35.27
N ARG A 351 -33.63 -15.90 -35.00
CA ARG A 351 -33.28 -14.74 -34.17
C ARG A 351 -33.16 -15.12 -32.69
N ALA A 352 -34.01 -16.02 -32.20
CA ALA A 352 -33.92 -16.49 -30.82
C ALA A 352 -32.58 -17.21 -30.58
N LEU A 353 -32.17 -18.09 -31.50
CA LEU A 353 -30.87 -18.75 -31.43
C LEU A 353 -29.72 -17.74 -31.50
N ARG A 354 -29.77 -16.75 -32.41
CA ARG A 354 -28.74 -15.70 -32.49
C ARG A 354 -28.67 -14.88 -31.19
N LYS A 355 -29.81 -14.50 -30.59
CA LYS A 355 -29.85 -13.77 -29.32
C LYS A 355 -29.23 -14.59 -28.18
N VAL A 356 -29.58 -15.87 -28.08
CA VAL A 356 -29.01 -16.77 -27.06
C VAL A 356 -27.50 -16.91 -27.27
N LEU A 357 -27.04 -17.12 -28.51
CA LEU A 357 -25.62 -17.21 -28.81
C LEU A 357 -24.86 -15.92 -28.49
N THR A 358 -25.40 -14.75 -28.85
CA THR A 358 -24.80 -13.45 -28.50
C THR A 358 -24.76 -13.22 -26.99
N LEU A 359 -25.82 -13.62 -26.26
CA LEU A 359 -25.85 -13.55 -24.80
C LEU A 359 -24.79 -14.48 -24.19
N LEU A 360 -24.69 -15.73 -24.66
CA LEU A 360 -23.69 -16.69 -24.19
C LEU A 360 -22.27 -16.19 -24.45
N LEU A 361 -22.00 -15.66 -25.65
CA LEU A 361 -20.70 -15.06 -25.98
C LEU A 361 -20.38 -13.87 -25.07
N LYS A 362 -21.36 -12.99 -24.78
CA LYS A 362 -21.18 -11.89 -23.82
C LYS A 362 -20.88 -12.40 -22.42
N VAL A 363 -21.60 -13.42 -21.95
CA VAL A 363 -21.36 -14.03 -20.63
C VAL A 363 -19.95 -14.62 -20.57
N VAL A 364 -19.53 -15.37 -21.59
CA VAL A 364 -18.18 -15.95 -21.68
C VAL A 364 -17.12 -14.85 -21.71
N GLU A 365 -17.32 -13.77 -22.49
CA GLU A 365 -16.41 -12.62 -22.54
C GLU A 365 -16.26 -11.97 -21.15
N VAL A 366 -17.38 -11.65 -20.49
CA VAL A 366 -17.38 -11.05 -19.15
C VAL A 366 -16.70 -11.97 -18.12
N LEU A 367 -17.01 -13.27 -18.13
CA LEU A 367 -16.40 -14.24 -17.21
C LEU A 367 -14.90 -14.38 -17.45
N THR A 368 -14.47 -14.43 -18.71
CA THR A 368 -13.05 -14.52 -19.08
C THR A 368 -12.30 -13.25 -18.66
N SER A 369 -12.88 -12.06 -18.90
CA SER A 369 -12.29 -10.80 -18.45
C SER A 369 -12.23 -10.70 -16.93
N ALA A 370 -13.28 -11.11 -16.23
CA ALA A 370 -13.31 -11.11 -14.77
C ALA A 370 -12.28 -12.09 -14.19
N LEU A 371 -12.12 -13.27 -14.78
CA LEU A 371 -11.11 -14.25 -14.38
C LEU A 371 -9.70 -13.68 -14.56
N ILE A 372 -9.40 -13.08 -15.71
CA ILE A 372 -8.08 -12.47 -15.97
C ILE A 372 -7.77 -11.34 -14.98
N VAL A 373 -8.73 -10.46 -14.72
CA VAL A 373 -8.59 -9.38 -13.71
C VAL A 373 -8.35 -9.99 -12.32
N THR A 374 -9.06 -11.06 -11.96
CA THR A 374 -8.91 -11.73 -10.67
C THR A 374 -7.55 -12.39 -10.52
N VAL A 375 -7.10 -13.15 -11.53
CA VAL A 375 -5.78 -13.78 -11.54
C VAL A 375 -4.68 -12.72 -11.44
N TYR A 376 -4.80 -11.63 -12.21
CA TYR A 376 -3.86 -10.52 -12.14
C TYR A 376 -3.85 -9.88 -10.74
N PHE A 377 -5.01 -9.63 -10.14
CA PHE A 377 -5.12 -9.13 -8.78
C PHE A 377 -4.43 -10.06 -7.76
N LEU A 378 -4.65 -11.38 -7.87
CA LEU A 378 -4.00 -12.37 -7.00
C LEU A 378 -2.48 -12.37 -7.19
N VAL A 379 -1.98 -12.21 -8.42
CA VAL A 379 -0.54 -12.09 -8.69
C VAL A 379 0.03 -10.82 -8.07
N VAL A 380 -0.64 -9.67 -8.22
CA VAL A 380 -0.21 -8.41 -7.58
C VAL A 380 -0.24 -8.54 -6.06
N GLN A 381 -1.27 -9.19 -5.50
CA GLN A 381 -1.39 -9.44 -4.07
C GLN A 381 -0.29 -10.37 -3.56
N LEU A 382 0.09 -11.39 -4.34
CA LEU A 382 1.19 -12.29 -3.99
C LEU A 382 2.54 -11.55 -4.03
N LEU A 383 2.78 -10.75 -5.07
CA LEU A 383 3.99 -9.91 -5.15
C LEU A 383 4.03 -8.89 -4.00
N ASP A 384 2.86 -8.35 -3.61
CA ASP A 384 2.73 -7.43 -2.48
C ASP A 384 3.13 -8.07 -1.16
N VAL A 385 2.76 -9.33 -0.93
CA VAL A 385 3.15 -10.06 0.29
C VAL A 385 4.68 -10.21 0.38
N TRP A 386 5.38 -10.37 -0.73
CA TRP A 386 6.81 -10.66 -0.73
C TRP A 386 7.71 -9.42 -0.82
N SER A 387 7.43 -8.52 -1.76
CA SER A 387 8.38 -7.46 -2.10
C SER A 387 7.68 -6.16 -2.47
N TYR A 388 7.13 -6.13 -3.68
CA TYR A 388 6.53 -4.99 -4.30
C TYR A 388 5.09 -5.28 -4.64
N GLY A 389 4.23 -4.41 -4.17
CA GLY A 389 2.88 -4.39 -4.63
C GLY A 389 2.14 -3.24 -4.03
N SER A 390 0.98 -3.07 -4.61
CA SER A 390 -0.07 -2.20 -4.14
C SER A 390 -1.31 -3.02 -3.81
N GLY A 391 -1.03 -4.17 -3.20
CA GLY A 391 -2.06 -5.09 -2.78
C GLY A 391 -3.04 -4.42 -1.83
N PHE A 392 -4.18 -5.06 -1.68
CA PHE A 392 -5.14 -4.64 -0.69
C PHE A 392 -4.58 -4.96 0.70
N TYR A 393 -4.08 -3.94 1.40
CA TYR A 393 -3.35 -4.07 2.66
C TYR A 393 -3.99 -5.03 3.70
N PRO A 394 -5.33 -5.07 3.89
CA PRO A 394 -5.94 -6.04 4.81
C PRO A 394 -5.68 -7.51 4.43
N LEU A 395 -5.63 -7.84 3.14
CA LEU A 395 -5.25 -9.19 2.69
C LEU A 395 -3.76 -9.45 2.94
N THR A 396 -2.91 -8.46 2.70
CA THR A 396 -1.47 -8.55 3.00
C THR A 396 -1.23 -8.79 4.49
N TRP A 397 -1.92 -8.04 5.35
CA TRP A 397 -1.88 -8.25 6.80
C TRP A 397 -2.37 -9.65 7.20
N PHE A 398 -3.45 -10.14 6.60
CA PHE A 398 -3.94 -11.49 6.88
C PHE A 398 -2.92 -12.57 6.50
N ALA A 399 -2.20 -12.39 5.39
CA ALA A 399 -1.08 -13.25 5.01
C ALA A 399 0.05 -13.20 6.06
N TYR A 400 0.44 -12.01 6.51
CA TYR A 400 1.47 -11.86 7.57
C TYR A 400 1.04 -12.46 8.91
N PHE A 401 -0.23 -12.32 9.28
CA PHE A 401 -0.78 -12.98 10.47
C PHE A 401 -0.74 -14.50 10.35
N SER A 402 -1.04 -15.03 9.15
CA SER A 402 -0.96 -16.45 8.86
C SER A 402 0.47 -16.97 8.95
N PHE A 403 1.44 -16.25 8.36
CA PHE A 403 2.87 -16.57 8.46
C PHE A 403 3.39 -16.47 9.90
N TYR A 404 2.97 -15.46 10.67
CA TYR A 404 3.28 -15.38 12.09
C TYR A 404 2.78 -16.60 12.84
N THR A 405 1.51 -16.95 12.67
CA THR A 405 0.90 -18.11 13.34
C THR A 405 1.62 -19.40 12.95
N TRP A 406 1.92 -19.57 11.65
CA TRP A 406 2.68 -20.71 11.14
C TRP A 406 4.05 -20.82 11.80
N ASN A 407 4.86 -19.75 11.78
CA ASN A 407 6.21 -19.75 12.34
C ASN A 407 6.21 -19.95 13.87
N VAL A 408 5.21 -19.45 14.60
CA VAL A 408 5.06 -19.72 16.04
C VAL A 408 4.75 -21.21 16.27
N LEU A 409 3.87 -21.80 15.47
CA LEU A 409 3.57 -23.22 15.55
C LEU A 409 4.81 -24.07 15.24
N ASP A 410 5.62 -23.69 14.25
CA ASP A 410 6.87 -24.37 13.93
C ASP A 410 7.83 -24.37 15.13
N ILE A 411 8.06 -23.20 15.74
CA ILE A 411 8.93 -23.09 16.94
C ILE A 411 8.39 -23.94 18.09
N VAL A 412 7.12 -23.78 18.44
CA VAL A 412 6.51 -24.51 19.56
C VAL A 412 6.56 -26.02 19.29
N SER A 413 6.28 -26.45 18.07
CA SER A 413 6.31 -27.85 17.69
C SER A 413 7.73 -28.42 17.73
N ALA A 414 8.73 -27.68 17.25
CA ALA A 414 10.12 -28.09 17.29
C ALA A 414 10.58 -28.28 18.75
N VAL A 415 10.29 -27.33 19.63
CA VAL A 415 10.66 -27.41 21.05
C VAL A 415 9.94 -28.57 21.75
N VAL A 416 8.62 -28.66 21.60
CA VAL A 416 7.81 -29.66 22.33
C VAL A 416 8.10 -31.08 21.86
N LEU A 417 8.25 -31.31 20.55
CA LEU A 417 8.42 -32.65 19.99
C LEU A 417 9.84 -33.20 20.16
N ASN A 418 10.85 -32.32 20.30
CA ASN A 418 12.25 -32.72 20.47
C ASN A 418 12.75 -32.56 21.91
N HIS A 419 11.91 -32.12 22.86
CA HIS A 419 12.33 -31.89 24.25
C HIS A 419 13.02 -33.10 24.89
N GLY A 420 12.55 -34.31 24.60
CA GLY A 420 13.13 -35.56 25.13
C GLY A 420 14.48 -35.95 24.54
N LEU A 421 14.93 -35.31 23.45
CA LEU A 421 16.22 -35.58 22.80
C LEU A 421 17.34 -34.64 23.28
N ILE A 422 17.02 -33.66 24.12
CA ILE A 422 17.96 -32.65 24.60
C ILE A 422 18.65 -33.18 25.86
N GLU A 423 19.98 -33.32 25.83
CA GLU A 423 20.75 -33.96 26.91
C GLU A 423 20.81 -33.13 28.21
N ALA A 424 20.66 -31.81 28.12
CA ALA A 424 20.88 -30.89 29.23
C ALA A 424 19.76 -29.84 29.37
N GLU A 425 19.79 -29.06 30.46
CA GLU A 425 18.79 -28.02 30.74
C GLU A 425 18.92 -26.80 29.81
N GLU A 426 18.35 -26.91 28.61
CA GLU A 426 18.17 -25.80 27.65
C GLU A 426 17.29 -24.67 28.19
N TRP A 427 16.43 -24.98 29.17
CA TRP A 427 15.52 -24.02 29.81
C TRP A 427 16.20 -23.11 30.84
N SER A 428 17.51 -23.23 31.04
CA SER A 428 18.26 -22.36 31.94
C SER A 428 18.36 -20.94 31.37
N TRP A 429 18.26 -19.95 32.25
CA TRP A 429 18.26 -18.53 31.88
C TRP A 429 19.69 -17.99 31.74
N GLY A 430 20.11 -17.74 30.50
CA GLY A 430 21.38 -17.09 30.19
C GLY A 430 21.28 -15.55 30.09
N PHE A 431 22.43 -14.87 30.18
CA PHE A 431 22.50 -13.42 29.95
C PHE A 431 21.98 -13.03 28.54
N GLY A 432 22.30 -13.85 27.52
CA GLY A 432 21.84 -13.66 26.14
C GLY A 432 20.32 -13.67 25.99
N GLN A 433 19.59 -14.35 26.88
CA GLN A 433 18.12 -14.41 26.90
C GLN A 433 17.48 -13.22 27.61
N ILE A 434 18.15 -12.66 28.63
CA ILE A 434 17.60 -11.54 29.42
C ILE A 434 17.65 -10.25 28.61
N LEU A 435 18.74 -10.02 27.87
CA LEU A 435 18.91 -8.81 27.07
C LEU A 435 17.72 -8.53 26.13
N PRO A 436 17.26 -9.44 25.25
CA PRO A 436 16.15 -9.17 24.35
C PRO A 436 14.83 -8.95 25.09
N LEU A 437 14.60 -9.59 26.24
CA LEU A 437 13.43 -9.31 27.08
C LEU A 437 13.46 -7.90 27.68
N VAL A 438 14.63 -7.44 28.14
CA VAL A 438 14.79 -6.06 28.62
C VAL A 438 14.60 -5.07 27.47
N LEU A 439 15.06 -5.42 26.26
CA LEU A 439 14.85 -4.57 25.09
C LEU A 439 13.37 -4.42 24.70
N ILE A 440 12.49 -5.37 25.05
CA ILE A 440 11.04 -5.18 24.89
C ILE A 440 10.55 -3.98 25.72
N LEU A 441 11.16 -3.68 26.87
CA LEU A 441 10.81 -2.49 27.65
C LEU A 441 11.11 -1.19 26.89
N SER A 442 12.08 -1.17 25.98
CA SER A 442 12.36 -0.01 25.11
C SER A 442 11.19 0.35 24.19
N VAL A 443 10.39 -0.66 23.80
CA VAL A 443 9.15 -0.46 23.03
C VAL A 443 8.11 0.24 23.90
N LEU A 444 7.99 -0.12 25.18
CA LEU A 444 7.07 0.55 26.10
C LEU A 444 7.45 2.02 26.30
N PHE A 445 8.74 2.31 26.44
CA PHE A 445 9.21 3.71 26.49
C PHE A 445 8.92 4.46 25.19
N SER A 446 9.19 3.84 24.04
CA SER A 446 8.83 4.42 22.73
C SER A 446 7.33 4.69 22.60
N ALA A 447 6.50 3.79 23.13
CA ALA A 447 5.05 3.97 23.18
C ALA A 447 4.66 5.17 24.05
N VAL A 448 5.20 5.26 25.26
CA VAL A 448 4.97 6.40 26.15
C VAL A 448 5.37 7.71 25.46
N ASP A 449 6.53 7.75 24.82
CA ASP A 449 7.04 8.95 24.15
C ASP A 449 6.16 9.38 22.97
N VAL A 450 5.76 8.45 22.10
CA VAL A 450 4.85 8.72 20.98
C VAL A 450 3.50 9.26 21.47
N PHE A 451 2.94 8.68 22.54
CA PHE A 451 1.66 9.15 23.08
C PHE A 451 1.81 10.47 23.86
N ARG A 452 2.93 10.71 24.57
CA ARG A 452 3.22 11.97 25.27
C ARG A 452 3.50 13.14 24.34
N ALA A 453 4.32 12.95 23.31
CA ALA A 453 4.66 14.00 22.34
C ALA A 453 3.39 14.62 21.73
N SER A 454 2.36 13.80 21.57
CA SER A 454 1.06 14.21 21.02
C SER A 454 0.10 14.91 21.99
N SER A 455 0.50 15.07 23.26
CA SER A 455 -0.26 15.85 24.24
C SER A 455 0.21 17.31 24.31
N GLY A 456 1.32 17.65 23.63
CA GLY A 456 1.68 19.04 23.37
C GLY A 456 0.74 19.65 22.32
N PRO A 457 0.39 20.94 22.40
CA PRO A 457 -0.34 21.60 21.33
C PRO A 457 0.47 21.48 20.03
N ASP A 458 -0.10 20.80 19.03
CA ASP A 458 0.53 20.60 17.72
C ASP A 458 0.89 21.97 17.14
N LEU A 459 2.17 22.34 17.22
CA LEU A 459 2.71 23.55 16.60
C LEU A 459 2.47 23.52 15.07
N ASP A 460 2.30 22.31 14.51
CA ASP A 460 1.96 22.05 13.11
C ASP A 460 0.49 22.36 12.77
N GLU A 461 -0.44 22.34 13.74
CA GLU A 461 -1.81 22.82 13.54
C GLU A 461 -1.86 24.37 13.52
N LEU A 462 -0.94 25.00 14.26
CA LEU A 462 -0.73 26.45 14.23
C LEU A 462 -0.05 26.94 12.94
N THR A 463 0.81 26.13 12.30
CA THR A 463 1.48 26.50 11.04
C THR A 463 0.71 26.05 9.80
N GLY A 464 0.01 24.90 9.84
CA GLY A 464 -0.81 24.42 8.72
C GLY A 464 -2.00 25.32 8.39
N ASN A 465 -2.58 25.99 9.39
CA ASN A 465 -3.61 27.01 9.17
C ASN A 465 -3.07 28.29 8.50
N VAL A 466 -1.75 28.55 8.57
CA VAL A 466 -1.13 29.69 7.88
C VAL A 466 -0.93 29.38 6.38
N GLU A 467 -0.61 28.14 6.03
CA GLU A 467 -0.47 27.73 4.61
C GLU A 467 -1.83 27.58 3.91
N SER A 468 -2.87 27.09 4.59
CA SER A 468 -4.22 26.99 4.01
C SER A 468 -4.89 28.36 3.79
N SER A 469 -4.45 29.42 4.50
CA SER A 469 -4.93 30.79 4.30
C SER A 469 -4.11 31.57 3.25
N ALA A 470 -2.96 31.07 2.85
CA ALA A 470 -2.10 31.70 1.86
C ALA A 470 -2.57 31.25 0.46
N GLY A 471 -3.34 32.11 -0.21
CA GLY A 471 -3.81 31.85 -1.59
C GLY A 471 -2.67 31.46 -2.55
N PRO A 472 -3.00 30.91 -3.74
CA PRO A 472 -2.04 30.32 -4.68
C PRO A 472 -0.92 31.27 -5.16
N ILE A 473 -1.07 32.58 -4.95
CA ILE A 473 -0.06 33.60 -5.28
C ILE A 473 1.09 33.64 -4.26
N THR A 474 0.81 33.28 -3.00
CA THR A 474 1.81 33.33 -1.91
C THR A 474 2.71 32.10 -1.87
N THR A 475 2.20 30.92 -2.24
CA THR A 475 2.99 29.67 -2.33
C THR A 475 4.02 29.73 -3.45
N GLU A 476 3.68 30.32 -4.61
CA GLU A 476 4.65 30.50 -5.69
C GLU A 476 5.77 31.49 -5.32
N LEU A 477 5.43 32.55 -4.57
CA LEU A 477 6.39 33.54 -4.08
C LEU A 477 7.33 32.95 -3.00
N LEU A 478 6.82 32.06 -2.15
CA LEU A 478 7.59 31.34 -1.14
C LEU A 478 8.53 30.31 -1.78
N ILE A 479 8.07 29.56 -2.77
CA ILE A 479 8.92 28.64 -3.54
C ILE A 479 10.03 29.42 -4.27
N ARG A 480 9.72 30.57 -4.88
CA ARG A 480 10.73 31.46 -5.48
C ARG A 480 11.73 31.98 -4.45
N LYS A 481 11.28 32.42 -3.26
CA LYS A 481 12.19 32.91 -2.21
C LYS A 481 13.09 31.81 -1.65
N VAL A 482 12.58 30.60 -1.46
CA VAL A 482 13.37 29.44 -1.00
C VAL A 482 14.40 29.01 -2.07
N PHE A 483 14.02 29.04 -3.35
CA PHE A 483 14.94 28.76 -4.46
C PHE A 483 16.05 29.81 -4.56
N VAL A 484 15.72 31.11 -4.43
CA VAL A 484 16.69 32.21 -4.43
C VAL A 484 17.64 32.12 -3.23
N MET A 485 17.14 31.79 -2.03
CA MET A 485 18.00 31.60 -0.85
C MET A 485 18.97 30.41 -1.01
N ARG A 486 18.55 29.31 -1.66
CA ARG A 486 19.44 28.19 -1.97
C ARG A 486 20.51 28.57 -2.99
N GLN A 487 20.18 29.38 -4.00
CA GLN A 487 21.17 29.89 -4.95
C GLN A 487 22.19 30.85 -4.32
N ILE A 488 21.74 31.71 -3.39
CA ILE A 488 22.63 32.62 -2.67
C ILE A 488 23.57 31.83 -1.75
N ARG A 489 23.09 30.77 -1.09
CA ARG A 489 23.92 29.90 -0.25
C ARG A 489 24.98 29.13 -1.05
N ALA A 490 24.63 28.62 -2.22
CA ALA A 490 25.56 27.92 -3.11
C ALA A 490 26.66 28.84 -3.68
N ARG A 491 26.35 30.12 -3.90
CA ARG A 491 27.35 31.14 -4.29
C ARG A 491 28.23 31.61 -3.14
N ALA A 492 27.73 31.58 -1.90
CA ALA A 492 28.52 31.95 -0.73
C ALA A 492 29.59 30.89 -0.36
N THR A 493 29.38 29.63 -0.75
CA THR A 493 30.33 28.53 -0.48
C THR A 493 31.41 28.34 -1.54
N SER A 494 31.34 29.05 -2.67
CA SER A 494 32.39 29.03 -3.70
C SER A 494 33.38 30.18 -3.48
N VAL A 495 34.20 30.08 -2.43
CA VAL A 495 35.39 30.95 -2.28
C VAL A 495 36.54 30.29 -3.05
N PRO A 496 37.16 30.97 -4.04
CA PRO A 496 38.30 30.42 -4.75
C PRO A 496 39.52 30.39 -3.81
N SER A 497 40.08 29.19 -3.62
CA SER A 497 41.37 28.97 -2.96
C SER A 497 42.47 29.72 -3.72
N SER A 498 42.87 30.90 -3.22
CA SER A 498 44.03 31.62 -3.73
C SER A 498 45.29 30.81 -3.42
N LYS A 499 45.95 30.29 -4.46
CA LYS A 499 47.30 29.72 -4.35
C LYS A 499 48.26 30.83 -3.91
N GLY A 500 48.77 30.71 -2.69
CA GLY A 500 49.88 31.53 -2.20
C GLY A 500 51.19 31.07 -2.84
N THR A 501 51.82 31.99 -3.54
CA THR A 501 53.23 31.95 -3.98
C THR A 501 54.12 32.61 -2.93
N SER A 502 55.13 31.88 -2.43
CA SER A 502 56.39 32.40 -1.83
C SER A 502 57.37 31.22 -1.82
N SER A 503 58.45 31.16 -2.61
CA SER A 503 59.68 31.98 -2.64
C SER A 503 60.35 32.18 -1.29
N ASP A 504 61.58 31.65 -1.22
CA ASP A 504 62.76 32.07 -0.44
C ASP A 504 62.81 31.78 1.07
N ARG A 505 63.48 30.68 1.45
CA ARG A 505 64.88 30.67 1.94
C ARG A 505 65.39 29.25 2.19
#